data_AF-A0A034VBH6-F1
#
_entry.id   AF-A0A034VBH6-F1
#
_cell.length_a   1.000
_cell.length_b   1.000
_cell.length_c   1.000
_cell.angle_alpha   90.00
_cell.angle_beta   90.00
_cell.angle_gamma   90.00
#
_symmetry.space_group_name_H-M   'P 1'
#
loop_
_entity.id
_entity.type
_entity.pdbx_description
1 polymer ?
#
loop_
_entity_poly.entity_id
_entity_poly.type
_entity_poly.pdbx_seq_one_letter_code
_entity_poly.pdbx_strand_id
1 'polypeptide(L)'
;EDVKKITHNKGPLLGFALASIDSVGLRLPRLCTAFEIQPSAMLIPPGSSAMLRVVFRPQREDVKKITRQTKSVLTLANLRLISGDEANRQRMRQLVARMSADERANLSSSKSLEALWEKLPGEKDIEELQLFKESPTLTFDLLTNMRIHEVALTINDDYLDETIKSTSSFYFPDEDETVLFRTVCSPSPSNNADGSGPVLDRVDELTEDEVEQAANSNDSSARGEACCWSVLPSSLNFHLRGEKHMISSSIFICNSFKSRQYFEVSTNRKNLLQLKPTDGYVEPDGGHLEVEVKLRVDKLNDDNRAEPIYITVSMEDEHITVPVKLSDEARPQ
;
A
#
# COMPACT_ATOMS: atom_id res chain seq x y z
N GLU A 1 -5.55 -14.26 -9.71
CA GLU A 1 -4.66 -15.43 -9.81
C GLU A 1 -4.55 -16.12 -8.45
N ASP A 2 -4.48 -17.45 -8.43
CA ASP A 2 -4.33 -18.28 -7.22
C ASP A 2 -2.91 -18.89 -7.19
N VAL A 3 -2.02 -18.31 -6.39
CA VAL A 3 -0.67 -18.86 -6.19
C VAL A 3 -0.69 -19.79 -4.98
N LYS A 4 -0.21 -21.03 -5.17
CA LYS A 4 -0.07 -22.02 -4.10
C LYS A 4 1.40 -22.18 -3.74
N LYS A 5 1.78 -21.89 -2.49
CA LYS A 5 3.12 -22.14 -1.96
C LYS A 5 3.06 -23.25 -0.91
N ILE A 6 3.96 -24.22 -1.00
CA ILE A 6 4.06 -25.31 -0.03
C ILE A 6 5.27 -25.05 0.87
N THR A 7 5.03 -25.05 2.18
CA THR A 7 6.08 -24.95 3.21
C THR A 7 6.23 -26.30 3.86
N HIS A 8 7.47 -26.82 3.91
CA HIS A 8 7.77 -28.15 4.42
C HIS A 8 8.53 -28.09 5.74
N ASN A 9 8.02 -28.75 6.77
CA ASN A 9 8.75 -29.02 7.99
C ASN A 9 9.46 -30.38 7.86
N LYS A 10 10.77 -30.33 7.59
CA LYS A 10 11.63 -31.52 7.52
C LYS A 10 12.21 -31.92 8.88
N GLY A 11 11.95 -31.12 9.92
CA GLY A 11 12.49 -31.32 11.26
C GLY A 11 11.64 -32.27 12.11
N PRO A 12 12.18 -32.72 13.25
CA PRO A 12 11.47 -33.58 14.20
C PRO A 12 10.56 -32.81 15.16
N LEU A 13 10.67 -31.47 15.20
CA LEU A 13 9.90 -30.60 16.09
C LEU A 13 8.71 -29.99 15.36
N LEU A 14 7.70 -29.56 16.13
CA LEU A 14 6.60 -28.76 15.60
C LEU A 14 7.17 -27.43 15.06
N GLY A 15 6.90 -27.14 13.80
CA GLY A 15 7.30 -25.91 13.15
C GLY A 15 6.14 -24.92 13.07
N PHE A 16 6.46 -23.68 12.71
CA PHE A 16 5.48 -22.68 12.35
C PHE A 16 5.86 -21.99 11.05
N ALA A 17 4.88 -21.34 10.44
CA ALA A 17 5.07 -20.43 9.33
C ALA A 17 4.13 -19.22 9.45
N LEU A 18 4.70 -18.03 9.23
CA LEU A 18 3.99 -16.76 9.09
C LEU A 18 4.22 -16.22 7.69
N ALA A 19 3.17 -15.78 7.02
CA ALA A 19 3.21 -15.23 5.69
C ALA A 19 2.66 -13.80 5.68
N SER A 20 3.43 -12.87 5.13
CA SER A 20 3.04 -11.48 4.91
C SER A 20 3.39 -11.04 3.49
N ILE A 21 2.75 -9.99 3.00
CA ILE A 21 3.05 -9.41 1.69
C ILE A 21 3.56 -8.00 1.88
N ASP A 22 4.73 -7.73 1.29
CA ASP A 22 5.37 -6.43 1.24
C ASP A 22 5.31 -5.92 -0.21
N SER A 23 4.78 -4.72 -0.44
CA SER A 23 4.76 -4.11 -1.77
C SER A 23 6.15 -3.56 -2.11
N VAL A 24 6.84 -4.20 -3.07
CA VAL A 24 8.19 -3.75 -3.46
C VAL A 24 8.30 -3.42 -4.96
N GLY A 25 7.35 -3.85 -5.79
CA GLY A 25 7.57 -3.84 -7.24
C GLY A 25 7.16 -2.58 -8.01
N LEU A 26 6.17 -1.83 -7.53
CA LEU A 26 5.43 -0.92 -8.42
C LEU A 26 5.29 0.54 -7.98
N ARG A 27 5.70 0.92 -6.76
CA ARG A 27 5.26 2.19 -6.16
C ARG A 27 3.72 2.39 -6.27
N LEU A 28 2.98 1.29 -6.35
CA LEU A 28 1.52 1.24 -6.32
C LEU A 28 1.09 0.58 -5.01
N PRO A 29 1.08 1.32 -3.89
CA PRO A 29 0.79 0.75 -2.58
C PRO A 29 -0.63 0.21 -2.44
N ARG A 30 -1.59 0.59 -3.30
CA ARG A 30 -2.92 -0.03 -3.33
C ARG A 30 -2.89 -1.52 -3.75
N LEU A 31 -1.89 -1.95 -4.53
CA LEU A 31 -1.77 -3.33 -4.99
C LEU A 31 -1.54 -4.34 -3.85
N CYS A 32 -0.95 -3.95 -2.72
CA CYS A 32 -0.78 -4.89 -1.60
C CYS A 32 -2.12 -5.32 -1.00
N THR A 33 -3.12 -4.45 -1.04
CA THR A 33 -4.47 -4.74 -0.53
C THR A 33 -5.27 -5.65 -1.46
N ALA A 34 -4.87 -5.73 -2.72
CA ALA A 34 -5.41 -6.67 -3.69
C ALA A 34 -4.96 -8.10 -3.42
N PHE A 35 -3.97 -8.34 -2.56
CA PHE A 35 -3.57 -9.69 -2.19
C PHE A 35 -4.25 -10.16 -0.90
N GLU A 36 -4.79 -11.37 -0.94
CA GLU A 36 -5.27 -12.11 0.22
C GLU A 36 -4.40 -13.35 0.44
N ILE A 37 -3.99 -13.60 1.69
CA ILE A 37 -3.20 -14.77 2.08
C ILE A 37 -4.04 -15.65 3.00
N GLN A 38 -4.14 -16.95 2.68
CA GLN A 38 -4.84 -17.91 3.51
C GLN A 38 -4.10 -19.26 3.60
N PRO A 39 -3.74 -19.74 4.82
CA PRO A 39 -3.73 -19.01 6.09
C PRO A 39 -2.46 -18.13 6.24
N SER A 40 -2.58 -16.92 6.81
CA SER A 40 -1.42 -16.04 7.07
C SER A 40 -0.48 -16.56 8.16
N ALA A 41 -0.96 -17.47 9.00
CA ALA A 41 -0.21 -18.02 10.12
C ALA A 41 -0.63 -19.49 10.36
N MET A 42 0.35 -20.39 10.55
CA MET A 42 0.06 -21.82 10.70
C MET A 42 1.14 -22.58 11.47
N LEU A 43 0.70 -23.67 12.11
CA LEU A 43 1.58 -24.69 12.69
C LEU A 43 1.76 -25.83 11.69
N ILE A 44 3.00 -26.34 11.59
CA ILE A 44 3.38 -27.40 10.65
C ILE A 44 3.93 -28.58 11.44
N PRO A 45 3.20 -29.70 11.55
CA PRO A 45 3.66 -30.90 12.22
C PRO A 45 5.03 -31.41 11.73
N PRO A 46 5.74 -32.20 12.56
CA PRO A 46 6.99 -32.84 12.16
C PRO A 46 6.83 -33.69 10.90
N GLY A 47 7.76 -33.56 9.96
CA GLY A 47 7.77 -34.34 8.72
C GLY A 47 6.61 -34.03 7.75
N SER A 48 5.83 -32.98 7.99
CA SER A 48 4.68 -32.63 7.16
C SER A 48 4.89 -31.33 6.37
N SER A 49 3.93 -31.03 5.49
CA SER A 49 3.89 -29.77 4.75
C SER A 49 2.54 -29.10 4.88
N ALA A 50 2.54 -27.78 4.84
CA ALA A 50 1.34 -26.98 4.82
C ALA A 50 1.29 -26.10 3.56
N MET A 51 0.08 -25.87 3.07
CA MET A 51 -0.15 -25.09 1.85
C MET A 51 -0.66 -23.70 2.21
N LEU A 52 0.00 -22.70 1.63
CA LEU A 52 -0.41 -21.31 1.62
C LEU A 52 -1.08 -21.00 0.28
N ARG A 53 -2.26 -20.39 0.30
CA ARG A 53 -2.91 -19.81 -0.88
C ARG A 53 -2.75 -18.30 -0.84
N VAL A 54 -2.28 -17.73 -1.95
CA VAL A 54 -2.23 -16.29 -2.18
C VAL A 54 -3.17 -15.97 -3.34
N VAL A 55 -4.14 -15.11 -3.11
CA VAL A 55 -5.15 -14.71 -4.09
C VAL A 55 -4.94 -13.25 -4.44
N PHE A 56 -4.76 -12.96 -5.73
CA PHE A 56 -4.68 -11.59 -6.23
C PHE A 56 -6.01 -11.14 -6.84
N ARG A 57 -6.61 -10.09 -6.26
CA ARG A 57 -7.88 -9.43 -6.63
C ARG A 57 -7.68 -7.92 -6.84
N PRO A 58 -7.03 -7.50 -7.94
CA PRO A 58 -6.84 -6.09 -8.26
C PRO A 58 -8.17 -5.41 -8.60
N GLN A 59 -8.25 -4.10 -8.36
CA GLN A 59 -9.36 -3.28 -8.85
C GLN A 59 -9.17 -2.97 -10.34
N ARG A 60 -10.24 -2.52 -11.02
CA ARG A 60 -10.19 -2.17 -12.46
C ARG A 60 -9.12 -1.13 -12.77
N GLU A 61 -8.91 -0.17 -11.87
CA GLU A 61 -7.87 0.85 -11.99
C GLU A 61 -6.45 0.26 -11.90
N ASP A 62 -6.23 -0.69 -10.99
CA ASP A 62 -4.95 -1.36 -10.84
C ASP A 62 -4.61 -2.17 -12.10
N VAL A 63 -5.60 -2.84 -12.68
CA VAL A 63 -5.44 -3.59 -13.94
C VAL A 63 -5.03 -2.65 -15.07
N LYS A 64 -5.68 -1.48 -15.24
CA LYS A 64 -5.29 -0.49 -16.25
C LYS A 64 -3.86 0.04 -16.05
N LYS A 65 -3.42 0.20 -14.80
CA LYS A 65 -2.05 0.63 -14.49
C LYS A 65 -1.03 -0.48 -14.80
N ILE A 66 -1.37 -1.73 -14.51
CA ILE A 66 -0.55 -2.90 -14.82
C ILE A 66 -0.40 -3.06 -16.33
N THR A 67 -1.50 -3.01 -17.10
CA THR A 67 -1.51 -3.19 -18.56
C THR A 67 -0.81 -2.08 -19.33
N ARG A 68 -0.66 -0.89 -18.74
CA ARG A 68 0.07 0.23 -19.34
C ARG A 68 1.59 0.07 -19.22
N GLN A 69 2.07 -0.86 -18.39
CA GLN A 69 3.51 -1.07 -18.24
C GLN A 69 4.02 -1.99 -19.35
N THR A 70 4.95 -1.49 -20.16
CA THR A 70 5.53 -2.20 -21.32
C THR A 70 6.57 -3.28 -20.94
N LYS A 71 6.52 -3.81 -19.72
CA LYS A 71 7.47 -4.81 -19.22
C LYS A 71 6.86 -6.20 -19.31
N SER A 72 7.56 -7.12 -19.98
CA SER A 72 7.12 -8.52 -20.14
C SER A 72 6.90 -9.25 -18.81
N VAL A 73 7.69 -8.99 -17.77
CA VAL A 73 7.46 -9.53 -16.42
C VAL A 73 7.41 -8.41 -15.42
N LEU A 74 6.30 -8.33 -14.68
CA LEU A 74 6.04 -7.30 -13.70
C LEU A 74 5.95 -7.88 -12.29
N THR A 75 6.85 -7.46 -11.41
CA THR A 75 6.76 -7.79 -9.98
C THR A 75 5.67 -6.95 -9.33
N LEU A 76 4.66 -7.61 -8.79
CA LEU A 76 3.53 -6.98 -8.13
C LEU A 76 3.79 -6.76 -6.64
N ALA A 77 4.33 -7.77 -5.96
CA ALA A 77 4.64 -7.71 -4.54
C ALA A 77 5.67 -8.78 -4.13
N ASN A 78 6.17 -8.72 -2.90
CA ASN A 78 7.01 -9.76 -2.32
C ASN A 78 6.22 -10.48 -1.22
N LEU A 79 6.08 -11.80 -1.34
CA LEU A 79 5.62 -12.66 -0.27
C LEU A 79 6.81 -12.96 0.65
N ARG A 80 6.71 -12.54 1.91
CA ARG A 80 7.66 -12.84 2.97
C ARG A 80 7.12 -13.97 3.83
N LEU A 81 7.88 -15.05 3.92
CA LEU A 81 7.58 -16.24 4.70
C LEU A 81 8.61 -16.39 5.81
N ILE A 82 8.17 -16.28 7.04
CA ILE A 82 8.97 -16.44 8.25
C ILE A 82 8.65 -17.81 8.85
N SER A 83 9.66 -18.64 9.11
CA SER A 83 9.46 -20.00 9.63
C SER A 83 10.55 -20.43 10.62
N GLY A 84 10.23 -21.38 11.48
CA GLY A 84 11.13 -21.90 12.49
C GLY A 84 10.46 -22.93 13.39
N ASP A 85 11.12 -23.25 14.51
CA ASP A 85 10.57 -24.15 15.52
C ASP A 85 9.59 -23.43 16.45
N GLU A 86 8.45 -24.06 16.71
CA GLU A 86 7.38 -23.49 17.53
C GLU A 86 7.81 -23.28 18.99
N ALA A 87 8.64 -24.19 19.55
CA ALA A 87 9.17 -24.04 20.90
C ALA A 87 10.03 -22.78 21.06
N ASN A 88 10.86 -22.47 20.05
CA ASN A 88 11.67 -21.25 20.05
C ASN A 88 10.80 -20.01 19.94
N ARG A 89 9.73 -20.06 19.13
CA ARG A 89 8.78 -18.94 19.00
C ARG A 89 8.04 -18.65 20.31
N GLN A 90 7.51 -19.67 20.98
CA GLN A 90 6.87 -19.48 22.28
C GLN A 90 7.84 -18.98 23.36
N ARG A 91 9.08 -19.47 23.35
CA ARG A 91 10.15 -18.97 24.23
C ARG A 91 10.41 -17.49 23.99
N MET A 92 10.57 -17.07 22.73
CA MET A 92 10.70 -15.65 22.37
C MET A 92 9.47 -14.83 22.81
N ARG A 93 8.25 -15.34 22.59
CA ARG A 93 7.00 -14.70 23.04
C ARG A 93 7.00 -14.43 24.55
N GLN A 94 7.46 -15.39 25.36
CA GLN A 94 7.59 -15.21 26.81
C GLN A 94 8.65 -14.17 27.19
N LEU A 95 9.78 -14.14 26.48
CA LEU A 95 10.83 -13.14 26.71
C LEU A 95 10.36 -11.73 26.35
N VAL A 96 9.71 -11.57 25.20
CA VAL A 96 9.15 -10.28 24.74
C VAL A 96 8.07 -9.76 25.68
N ALA A 97 7.27 -10.64 26.28
CA ALA A 97 6.29 -10.24 27.29
C ALA A 97 6.91 -9.62 28.55
N ARG A 98 8.18 -9.94 28.86
CA ARG A 98 8.92 -9.42 30.02
C ARG A 98 9.70 -8.13 29.72
N MET A 99 9.76 -7.70 28.46
CA MET A 99 10.46 -6.48 28.06
C MET A 99 9.65 -5.22 28.39
N SER A 100 10.39 -4.13 28.59
CA SER A 100 9.84 -2.78 28.64
C SER A 100 9.28 -2.34 27.28
N ALA A 101 8.48 -1.27 27.27
CA ALA A 101 7.91 -0.72 26.03
C ALA A 101 9.00 -0.24 25.06
N ASP A 102 10.06 0.39 25.58
CA ASP A 102 11.19 0.90 24.77
C ASP A 102 11.99 -0.24 24.14
N GLU A 103 12.26 -1.31 24.90
CA GLU A 103 12.93 -2.51 24.37
C GLU A 103 12.08 -3.21 23.30
N ARG A 104 10.76 -3.27 23.50
CA ARG A 104 9.83 -3.85 22.52
C ARG A 104 9.74 -3.03 21.24
N ALA A 105 9.75 -1.71 21.35
CA ALA A 105 9.77 -0.81 20.19
C ALA A 105 11.03 -1.01 19.33
N ASN A 106 12.17 -1.32 19.96
CA ASN A 106 13.42 -1.61 19.25
C ASN A 106 13.44 -2.99 18.55
N LEU A 107 12.56 -3.92 18.93
CA LEU A 107 12.47 -5.26 18.33
C LEU A 107 11.58 -5.33 17.10
N SER A 108 10.53 -4.50 17.07
CA SER A 108 9.42 -4.66 16.13
C SER A 108 9.13 -3.36 15.41
N SER A 109 9.93 -3.04 14.40
CA SER A 109 9.58 -2.02 13.40
C SER A 109 8.79 -2.60 12.21
N SER A 110 8.64 -3.93 12.15
CA SER A 110 7.94 -4.65 11.07
C SER A 110 6.76 -5.46 11.63
N LYS A 111 5.56 -5.23 11.08
CA LYS A 111 4.30 -5.94 11.42
C LYS A 111 4.42 -7.46 11.31
N SER A 112 5.26 -7.97 10.41
CA SER A 112 5.52 -9.40 10.25
C SER A 112 6.26 -10.01 11.45
N LEU A 113 7.07 -9.22 12.15
CA LEU A 113 7.74 -9.63 13.38
C LEU A 113 6.81 -9.54 14.58
N GLU A 114 5.86 -8.59 14.61
CA GLU A 114 4.84 -8.52 15.66
C GLU A 114 4.01 -9.81 15.74
N ALA A 115 3.66 -10.37 14.58
CA ALA A 115 2.93 -11.63 14.47
C ALA A 115 3.66 -12.84 15.10
N LEU A 116 4.99 -12.76 15.32
CA LEU A 116 5.73 -13.80 16.05
C LEU A 116 5.35 -13.88 17.52
N TRP A 117 4.89 -12.76 18.09
CA TRP A 117 4.56 -12.62 19.50
C TRP A 117 3.11 -12.97 19.81
N GLU A 118 2.29 -13.23 18.78
CA GLU A 118 0.88 -13.57 18.94
C GLU A 118 0.66 -15.09 19.10
N LYS A 119 -0.52 -15.47 19.60
CA LYS A 119 -0.89 -16.89 19.71
C LYS A 119 -1.39 -17.40 18.35
N LEU A 120 -0.81 -18.49 17.87
CA LEU A 120 -1.17 -19.12 16.61
C LEU A 120 -2.45 -19.96 16.74
N PRO A 121 -3.22 -20.11 15.65
CA PRO A 121 -4.36 -21.04 15.62
C PRO A 121 -3.89 -22.49 15.91
N GLY A 122 -4.53 -23.13 16.89
CA GLY A 122 -4.19 -24.50 17.29
C GLY A 122 -2.93 -24.63 18.17
N GLU A 123 -2.36 -23.51 18.62
CA GLU A 123 -1.22 -23.50 19.52
C GLU A 123 -1.56 -24.07 20.89
N LYS A 124 -0.69 -24.98 21.37
CA LYS A 124 -0.67 -25.48 22.74
C LYS A 124 0.48 -24.81 23.47
N ASP A 125 0.19 -24.23 24.63
CA ASP A 125 1.22 -23.61 25.46
C ASP A 125 2.16 -24.69 26.02
N ILE A 126 3.47 -24.46 25.92
CA ILE A 126 4.50 -25.33 26.50
C ILE A 126 4.80 -24.80 27.92
N GLU A 127 4.18 -25.40 28.92
CA GLU A 127 4.24 -24.93 30.32
C GLU A 127 5.66 -24.94 30.88
N GLU A 128 6.48 -25.91 30.44
CA GLU A 128 7.88 -26.07 30.86
C GLU A 128 8.74 -24.86 30.48
N LEU A 129 8.32 -24.06 29.48
CA LEU A 129 9.03 -22.83 29.11
C LEU A 129 9.07 -21.82 30.26
N GLN A 130 8.11 -21.86 31.18
CA GLN A 130 8.09 -20.97 32.35
C GLN A 130 9.22 -21.24 33.34
N LEU A 131 9.84 -22.42 33.29
CA LEU A 131 10.97 -22.80 34.14
C LEU A 131 12.27 -22.08 33.74
N PHE A 132 12.35 -21.58 32.50
CA PHE A 132 13.52 -20.85 32.03
C PHE A 132 13.53 -19.41 32.58
N LYS A 133 14.58 -19.11 33.35
CA LYS A 133 14.86 -17.78 33.92
C LYS A 133 15.90 -17.04 33.08
N GLU A 134 15.52 -16.76 31.85
CA GLU A 134 16.40 -16.16 30.86
C GLU A 134 16.23 -14.64 30.76
N SER A 135 17.29 -13.95 30.33
CA SER A 135 17.25 -12.53 30.05
C SER A 135 16.39 -12.26 28.81
N PRO A 136 15.52 -11.23 28.81
CA PRO A 136 14.79 -10.82 27.62
C PRO A 136 15.70 -10.54 26.42
N THR A 137 16.94 -10.09 26.64
CA THR A 137 17.92 -9.83 25.57
C THR A 137 18.22 -11.06 24.70
N LEU A 138 17.97 -12.27 25.18
CA LEU A 138 18.17 -13.51 24.42
C LEU A 138 17.23 -13.62 23.21
N THR A 139 16.15 -12.83 23.14
CA THR A 139 15.25 -12.79 21.98
C THR A 139 16.00 -12.49 20.67
N PHE A 140 17.03 -11.62 20.70
CA PHE A 140 17.81 -11.29 19.50
C PHE A 140 18.59 -12.50 18.98
N ASP A 141 19.18 -13.29 19.88
CA ASP A 141 19.90 -14.52 19.51
C ASP A 141 18.92 -15.56 18.95
N LEU A 142 17.74 -15.70 19.56
CA LEU A 142 16.73 -16.65 19.10
C LEU A 142 16.16 -16.28 17.72
N LEU A 143 16.03 -15.00 17.41
CA LEU A 143 15.61 -14.51 16.08
C LEU A 143 16.57 -14.96 14.97
N THR A 144 17.86 -15.13 15.27
CA THR A 144 18.84 -15.61 14.27
C THR A 144 18.60 -17.06 13.82
N ASN A 145 17.87 -17.86 14.61
CA ASN A 145 17.54 -19.25 14.27
C ASN A 145 16.35 -19.38 13.33
N MET A 146 15.74 -18.26 12.96
CA MET A 146 14.58 -18.22 12.09
C MET A 146 14.96 -18.15 10.62
N ARG A 147 14.11 -18.75 9.78
CA ARG A 147 14.26 -18.71 8.32
C ARG A 147 13.28 -17.72 7.74
N ILE A 148 13.82 -16.74 7.01
CA ILE A 148 13.04 -15.76 6.26
C ILE A 148 13.24 -16.06 4.78
N HIS A 149 12.14 -16.32 4.09
CA HIS A 149 12.11 -16.52 2.64
C HIS A 149 11.33 -15.39 2.01
N GLU A 150 11.90 -14.75 1.00
CA GLU A 150 11.23 -13.72 0.20
C GLU A 150 10.99 -14.29 -1.20
N VAL A 151 9.76 -14.14 -1.69
CA VAL A 151 9.32 -14.65 -2.98
C VAL A 151 8.66 -13.51 -3.74
N ALA A 152 9.23 -13.10 -4.85
CA ALA A 152 8.60 -12.14 -5.74
C ALA A 152 7.34 -12.75 -6.38
N LEU A 153 6.22 -12.05 -6.29
CA LEU A 153 4.97 -12.34 -6.98
C LEU A 153 4.98 -11.53 -8.27
N THR A 154 4.97 -12.21 -9.42
CA THR A 154 5.11 -11.60 -10.73
C THR A 154 3.96 -11.97 -11.65
N ILE A 155 3.54 -11.05 -12.51
CA ILE A 155 2.65 -11.33 -13.63
C ILE A 155 3.43 -11.21 -14.94
N ASN A 156 3.08 -12.04 -15.93
CA ASN A 156 3.65 -11.98 -17.27
C ASN A 156 2.67 -11.24 -18.20
N ASP A 157 3.13 -10.14 -18.79
CA ASP A 157 2.33 -9.27 -19.66
C ASP A 157 2.09 -9.90 -21.04
N ASP A 158 3.03 -10.71 -21.54
CA ASP A 158 2.93 -11.39 -22.85
C ASP A 158 1.73 -12.37 -22.93
N TYR A 159 1.22 -12.79 -21.77
CA TYR A 159 0.08 -13.69 -21.62
C TYR A 159 -1.03 -13.07 -20.79
N LEU A 160 -1.06 -11.74 -20.63
CA LEU A 160 -2.05 -11.07 -19.78
C LEU A 160 -3.47 -11.41 -20.26
N ASP A 161 -3.67 -11.41 -21.58
CA ASP A 161 -4.91 -11.81 -22.23
C ASP A 161 -5.33 -13.25 -21.90
N GLU A 162 -4.42 -14.22 -21.95
CA GLU A 162 -4.71 -15.61 -21.59
C GLU A 162 -4.88 -15.80 -20.08
N THR A 163 -4.14 -15.04 -19.27
CA THR A 163 -4.20 -15.04 -17.80
C THR A 163 -5.55 -14.49 -17.33
N ILE A 164 -6.02 -13.41 -17.97
CA ILE A 164 -7.33 -12.78 -17.76
C ILE A 164 -8.45 -13.69 -18.28
N LYS A 165 -8.32 -14.29 -19.48
CA LYS A 165 -9.32 -15.19 -20.09
C LYS A 165 -9.44 -16.53 -19.37
N SER A 166 -8.35 -17.08 -18.82
CA SER A 166 -8.36 -18.36 -18.09
C SER A 166 -8.97 -18.25 -16.69
N THR A 167 -9.00 -17.03 -16.12
CA THR A 167 -9.70 -16.74 -14.86
C THR A 167 -11.00 -16.00 -15.16
N SER A 168 -12.09 -16.76 -15.32
CA SER A 168 -13.43 -16.32 -15.77
C SER A 168 -14.15 -15.24 -14.92
N SER A 169 -13.43 -14.47 -14.09
CA SER A 169 -13.97 -13.36 -13.30
C SER A 169 -13.46 -11.97 -13.74
N PHE A 170 -12.55 -11.89 -14.73
CA PHE A 170 -12.03 -10.61 -15.24
C PHE A 170 -12.69 -10.16 -16.55
N TYR A 171 -13.78 -10.80 -16.96
CA TYR A 171 -14.55 -10.34 -18.12
C TYR A 171 -15.32 -9.07 -17.73
N PHE A 172 -14.73 -7.91 -18.00
CA PHE A 172 -15.42 -6.63 -17.93
C PHE A 172 -16.08 -6.41 -19.29
N PRO A 173 -17.42 -6.57 -19.42
CA PRO A 173 -18.09 -6.11 -20.63
C PRO A 173 -17.89 -4.59 -20.71
N ASP A 174 -17.31 -4.11 -21.81
CA ASP A 174 -17.37 -2.70 -22.15
C ASP A 174 -18.84 -2.31 -22.37
N GLU A 175 -19.17 -1.05 -22.06
CA GLU A 175 -20.53 -0.54 -21.82
C GLU A 175 -21.49 -0.56 -23.03
N ASP A 176 -21.15 -1.19 -24.17
CA ASP A 176 -22.01 -1.21 -25.36
C ASP A 176 -22.35 -2.61 -25.93
N GLU A 177 -22.05 -3.72 -25.24
CA GLU A 177 -22.56 -5.03 -25.66
C GLU A 177 -23.55 -5.64 -24.67
N THR A 178 -24.83 -5.57 -25.05
CA THR A 178 -25.89 -6.43 -24.53
C THR A 178 -25.61 -7.88 -24.94
N VAL A 179 -24.78 -8.60 -24.18
CA VAL A 179 -24.57 -10.03 -24.46
C VAL A 179 -25.66 -10.84 -23.77
N LEU A 180 -26.57 -11.35 -24.61
CA LEU A 180 -27.55 -12.37 -24.28
C LEU A 180 -26.90 -13.56 -23.56
N PHE A 181 -27.52 -14.01 -22.47
CA PHE A 181 -27.25 -15.30 -21.86
C PHE A 181 -27.31 -16.41 -22.91
N ARG A 182 -26.18 -17.06 -23.20
CA ARG A 182 -26.16 -18.38 -23.86
C ARG A 182 -25.84 -19.45 -22.83
N THR A 183 -26.90 -20.07 -22.30
CA THR A 183 -26.80 -21.43 -21.78
C THR A 183 -26.56 -22.34 -22.98
N VAL A 184 -25.40 -22.99 -23.05
CA VAL A 184 -25.15 -24.03 -24.06
C VAL A 184 -24.91 -25.36 -23.34
N CYS A 185 -25.99 -26.14 -23.23
CA CYS A 185 -25.87 -27.58 -23.10
C CYS A 185 -25.25 -28.12 -24.39
N SER A 186 -24.13 -28.84 -24.28
CA SER A 186 -23.54 -29.57 -25.40
C SER A 186 -24.45 -30.72 -25.83
N PRO A 187 -24.67 -30.87 -27.15
CA PRO A 187 -24.35 -32.14 -27.76
C PRO A 187 -23.50 -31.97 -29.03
N SER A 188 -22.39 -32.72 -29.03
CA SER A 188 -21.59 -33.36 -30.10
C SER A 188 -21.81 -33.05 -31.61
N PRO A 189 -20.77 -33.27 -32.44
CA PRO A 189 -20.43 -32.43 -33.58
C PRO A 189 -20.92 -32.94 -34.94
N SER A 190 -21.02 -32.03 -35.90
CA SER A 190 -20.96 -32.36 -37.33
C SER A 190 -20.33 -31.23 -38.15
N ASN A 191 -19.09 -31.49 -38.57
CA ASN A 191 -18.52 -31.31 -39.92
C ASN A 191 -18.69 -30.03 -40.76
N ASN A 192 -17.52 -29.61 -41.27
CA ASN A 192 -17.20 -28.92 -42.53
C ASN A 192 -17.41 -27.39 -42.56
N ALA A 193 -16.62 -26.56 -43.24
CA ALA A 193 -15.32 -26.62 -43.94
C ALA A 193 -14.98 -25.15 -44.35
N ASP A 194 -13.76 -24.93 -44.83
CA ASP A 194 -13.21 -23.72 -45.48
C ASP A 194 -12.82 -22.56 -44.53
N GLY A 195 -11.61 -22.01 -44.50
CA GLY A 195 -10.50 -22.05 -45.45
C GLY A 195 -10.08 -20.61 -45.80
N SER A 196 -9.24 -19.97 -44.98
CA SER A 196 -8.38 -18.83 -45.38
C SER A 196 -7.53 -18.36 -44.18
N GLY A 197 -6.20 -18.37 -44.35
CA GLY A 197 -5.24 -17.76 -43.43
C GLY A 197 -5.14 -16.23 -43.56
N PRO A 198 -4.22 -15.60 -42.81
CA PRO A 198 -4.37 -14.23 -42.30
C PRO A 198 -3.75 -13.15 -43.20
N VAL A 199 -4.32 -11.95 -43.16
CA VAL A 199 -3.70 -10.72 -43.69
C VAL A 199 -3.63 -9.71 -42.56
N LEU A 200 -2.43 -9.44 -42.09
CA LEU A 200 -2.09 -8.31 -41.23
C LEU A 200 -2.20 -7.03 -42.05
N ASP A 201 -2.92 -6.03 -41.58
CA ASP A 201 -2.83 -4.67 -42.12
C ASP A 201 -2.67 -3.63 -40.99
N ARG A 202 -1.55 -2.91 -41.13
CA ARG A 202 -1.18 -1.55 -40.75
C ARG A 202 -1.44 -0.99 -39.35
N VAL A 203 -0.34 -0.50 -38.80
CA VAL A 203 -0.16 0.34 -37.61
C VAL A 203 -0.41 1.79 -38.04
N ASP A 204 -1.39 2.47 -37.44
CA ASP A 204 -1.50 3.93 -37.51
C ASP A 204 -0.75 4.53 -36.32
N GLU A 205 0.33 5.25 -36.60
CA GLU A 205 1.07 6.07 -35.64
C GLU A 205 0.26 7.33 -35.33
N LEU A 206 -0.21 7.48 -34.08
CA LEU A 206 -0.75 8.74 -33.57
C LEU A 206 0.36 9.52 -32.85
N THR A 207 0.53 10.78 -33.24
CA THR A 207 1.58 11.70 -32.79
C THR A 207 1.31 12.27 -31.39
N GLU A 208 2.39 12.63 -30.69
CA GLU A 208 2.45 13.03 -29.27
C GLU A 208 1.54 14.23 -28.88
N ASP A 209 1.05 15.01 -29.86
CA ASP A 209 0.25 16.22 -29.62
C ASP A 209 -1.21 15.94 -29.20
N GLU A 210 -1.75 14.74 -29.40
CA GLU A 210 -3.12 14.38 -28.98
C GLU A 210 -3.21 13.88 -27.52
N VAL A 211 -2.06 13.58 -26.89
CA VAL A 211 -1.99 13.06 -25.51
C VAL A 211 -2.06 14.18 -24.47
N GLU A 212 -1.62 15.40 -24.82
CA GLU A 212 -1.54 16.52 -23.86
C GLU A 212 -2.88 17.25 -23.62
N GLN A 213 -3.87 17.11 -24.52
CA GLN A 213 -5.17 17.77 -24.35
C GLN A 213 -6.17 16.96 -23.51
N ALA A 214 -5.98 15.64 -23.38
CA ALA A 214 -6.84 14.80 -22.53
C ALA A 214 -6.49 14.86 -21.03
N ALA A 215 -5.32 15.41 -20.68
CA ALA A 215 -4.84 15.49 -19.29
C ALA A 215 -5.37 16.72 -18.51
N ASN A 216 -5.98 17.69 -19.18
CA ASN A 216 -6.35 18.99 -18.58
C ASN A 216 -7.85 19.21 -18.33
N SER A 217 -8.69 18.18 -18.50
CA SER A 217 -10.11 18.26 -18.16
C SER A 217 -10.50 17.17 -17.18
N ASN A 218 -10.36 17.45 -15.89
CA ASN A 218 -11.25 16.89 -14.89
C ASN A 218 -11.33 17.82 -13.69
N ASP A 219 -12.31 18.72 -13.78
CA ASP A 219 -12.89 19.39 -12.63
C ASP A 219 -13.81 18.42 -11.89
N SER A 220 -13.77 18.50 -10.57
CA SER A 220 -14.24 17.53 -9.60
C SER A 220 -15.77 17.37 -9.50
N SER A 221 -16.24 16.16 -9.15
CA SER A 221 -17.05 15.90 -7.93
C SER A 221 -18.07 14.73 -8.04
N ALA A 222 -18.21 14.03 -6.90
CA ALA A 222 -19.36 13.22 -6.48
C ALA A 222 -19.44 11.74 -6.89
N ARG A 223 -18.60 10.90 -6.25
CA ARG A 223 -19.05 9.67 -5.56
C ARG A 223 -17.93 9.21 -4.62
N GLY A 224 -18.29 8.85 -3.38
CA GLY A 224 -17.35 8.69 -2.27
C GLY A 224 -16.29 7.61 -2.50
N GLU A 225 -15.16 8.03 -3.06
CA GLU A 225 -13.87 7.36 -2.96
C GLU A 225 -13.40 7.48 -1.52
N ALA A 226 -13.09 6.35 -0.88
CA ALA A 226 -12.35 6.39 0.38
C ALA A 226 -10.91 6.83 0.05
N CYS A 227 -10.65 8.14 0.06
CA CYS A 227 -9.29 8.66 -0.08
C CYS A 227 -8.40 8.00 0.98
N CYS A 228 -7.37 7.29 0.53
CA CYS A 228 -6.46 6.54 1.41
C CYS A 228 -5.53 7.46 2.21
N TRP A 229 -5.63 8.78 2.00
CA TRP A 229 -4.97 9.81 2.78
C TRP A 229 -5.72 11.13 2.64
N SER A 230 -5.47 12.08 3.54
CA SER A 230 -6.13 13.39 3.52
C SER A 230 -5.27 14.45 4.17
N VAL A 231 -5.53 15.72 3.85
CA VAL A 231 -4.91 16.86 4.53
C VAL A 231 -5.98 17.68 5.24
N LEU A 232 -5.78 17.95 6.53
CA LEU A 232 -6.69 18.74 7.36
C LEU A 232 -5.95 19.93 7.98
N PRO A 233 -6.52 21.13 8.04
CA PRO A 233 -7.79 21.52 7.42
C PRO A 233 -7.65 21.61 5.89
N SER A 234 -8.77 21.49 5.16
CA SER A 234 -8.81 21.65 3.70
C SER A 234 -8.57 23.09 3.23
N SER A 235 -8.51 24.06 4.15
CA SER A 235 -8.03 25.42 3.91
C SER A 235 -7.43 26.00 5.19
N LEU A 236 -6.33 26.74 5.06
CA LEU A 236 -5.61 27.31 6.19
C LEU A 236 -5.91 28.81 6.29
N ASN A 237 -6.35 29.29 7.46
CA ASN A 237 -6.70 30.70 7.66
C ASN A 237 -5.75 31.36 8.66
N PHE A 238 -5.06 32.43 8.25
CA PHE A 238 -4.25 33.27 9.13
C PHE A 238 -5.00 34.56 9.48
N HIS A 239 -5.16 34.80 10.78
CA HIS A 239 -5.75 36.04 11.30
C HIS A 239 -4.62 36.98 11.69
N LEU A 240 -4.47 38.10 10.98
CA LEU A 240 -3.29 38.95 11.12
C LEU A 240 -3.24 39.70 12.46
N ARG A 241 -4.38 40.01 13.09
CA ARG A 241 -4.57 40.57 14.46
C ARG A 241 -3.53 41.61 14.93
N GLY A 242 -2.94 42.39 14.02
CA GLY A 242 -1.88 43.35 14.33
C GLY A 242 -0.50 42.73 14.65
N GLU A 243 -0.32 41.43 14.44
CA GLU A 243 0.96 40.73 14.53
C GLU A 243 1.93 41.29 13.48
N LYS A 244 3.19 41.54 13.86
CA LYS A 244 4.15 42.25 12.99
C LYS A 244 5.26 41.38 12.42
N HIS A 245 5.41 40.15 12.91
CA HIS A 245 6.59 39.33 12.60
C HIS A 245 6.20 37.98 12.01
N MET A 246 5.63 37.07 12.81
CA MET A 246 5.37 35.71 12.34
C MET A 246 4.13 35.12 13.01
N ILE A 247 3.30 34.43 12.23
CA ILE A 247 2.11 33.72 12.73
C ILE A 247 2.25 32.24 12.35
N SER A 248 1.99 31.33 13.28
CA SER A 248 2.04 29.89 13.06
C SER A 248 0.63 29.30 13.00
N SER A 249 0.45 28.33 12.12
CA SER A 249 -0.71 27.43 12.06
C SER A 249 -0.21 26.05 11.60
N SER A 250 -1.09 25.06 11.51
CA SER A 250 -0.67 23.70 11.17
C SER A 250 -1.63 23.06 10.18
N ILE A 251 -1.07 22.20 9.32
CA ILE A 251 -1.83 21.21 8.55
C ILE A 251 -1.43 19.81 9.04
N PHE A 252 -2.35 18.87 8.91
CA PHE A 252 -2.23 17.48 9.35
C PHE A 252 -2.37 16.59 8.13
N ILE A 253 -1.33 15.80 7.86
CA ILE A 253 -1.34 14.78 6.82
C ILE A 253 -1.77 13.48 7.48
N CYS A 254 -2.91 12.94 7.08
CA CYS A 254 -3.47 11.70 7.60
C CYS A 254 -3.24 10.58 6.60
N ASN A 255 -2.60 9.50 7.04
CA ASN A 255 -2.34 8.31 6.26
C ASN A 255 -3.29 7.18 6.64
N SER A 256 -4.20 6.82 5.73
CA SER A 256 -5.09 5.65 5.88
C SER A 256 -4.59 4.43 5.10
N PHE A 257 -3.39 4.49 4.51
CA PHE A 257 -2.74 3.33 3.92
C PHE A 257 -2.25 2.38 5.03
N LYS A 258 -2.21 1.08 4.71
CA LYS A 258 -1.64 0.05 5.60
C LYS A 258 -0.11 0.05 5.66
N SER A 259 0.52 0.90 4.85
CA SER A 259 1.98 1.10 4.76
C SER A 259 2.36 2.53 5.14
N ARG A 260 3.59 2.67 5.64
CA ARG A 260 4.21 3.98 5.88
C ARG A 260 4.37 4.72 4.55
N GLN A 261 3.98 5.99 4.50
CA GLN A 261 4.03 6.78 3.26
C GLN A 261 5.00 7.93 3.35
N TYR A 262 5.77 8.12 2.27
CA TYR A 262 6.59 9.31 2.11
C TYR A 262 5.72 10.48 1.65
N PHE A 263 5.94 11.66 2.22
CA PHE A 263 5.27 12.89 1.80
C PHE A 263 6.29 13.97 1.51
N GLU A 264 5.91 14.91 0.66
CA GLU A 264 6.62 16.17 0.41
C GLU A 264 5.63 17.33 0.48
N VAL A 265 6.04 18.45 1.04
CA VAL A 265 5.24 19.65 1.20
C VAL A 265 5.97 20.82 0.57
N SER A 266 5.31 21.45 -0.38
CA SER A 266 5.81 22.63 -1.06
C SER A 266 4.78 23.77 -1.03
N THR A 267 5.20 24.95 -1.41
CA THR A 267 4.33 26.12 -1.53
C THR A 267 4.79 26.96 -2.71
N ASN A 268 3.83 27.62 -3.36
CA ASN A 268 4.12 28.60 -4.38
C ASN A 268 4.78 29.89 -3.82
N ARG A 269 4.73 30.10 -2.49
CA ARG A 269 5.26 31.30 -1.82
C ARG A 269 6.29 31.00 -0.75
N LYS A 270 7.44 30.43 -1.15
CA LYS A 270 8.55 30.07 -0.25
C LYS A 270 9.14 31.27 0.53
N ASN A 271 8.95 32.49 0.02
CA ASN A 271 9.36 33.73 0.69
C ASN A 271 8.42 34.15 1.83
N LEU A 272 7.15 33.73 1.79
CA LEU A 272 6.11 34.10 2.75
C LEU A 272 5.84 32.98 3.77
N LEU A 273 5.84 31.74 3.32
CA LEU A 273 5.54 30.58 4.15
C LEU A 273 6.81 29.78 4.45
N GLN A 274 7.00 29.47 5.72
CA GLN A 274 8.00 28.54 6.21
C GLN A 274 7.29 27.27 6.70
N LEU A 275 7.63 26.13 6.11
CA LEU A 275 7.00 24.84 6.37
C LEU A 275 7.97 23.94 7.15
N LYS A 276 7.47 23.20 8.14
CA LYS A 276 8.27 22.21 8.87
C LYS A 276 7.41 21.07 9.45
N PRO A 277 7.72 19.79 9.17
CA PRO A 277 8.70 19.31 8.18
C PRO A 277 8.26 19.59 6.74
N THR A 278 9.22 19.64 5.81
CA THR A 278 8.95 19.75 4.36
C THR A 278 8.79 18.40 3.68
N ASP A 279 9.26 17.34 4.33
CA ASP A 279 9.25 15.99 3.82
C ASP A 279 9.45 15.00 4.98
N GLY A 280 9.15 13.73 4.73
CA GLY A 280 9.34 12.68 5.71
C GLY A 280 8.39 11.53 5.49
N TYR A 281 8.07 10.81 6.57
CA TYR A 281 7.20 9.65 6.52
C TYR A 281 6.03 9.77 7.51
N VAL A 282 4.84 9.33 7.09
CA VAL A 282 3.65 9.20 7.93
C VAL A 282 3.38 7.72 8.19
N GLU A 283 3.15 7.35 9.45
CA GLU A 283 2.89 5.96 9.86
C GLU A 283 1.59 5.40 9.24
N PRO A 284 1.49 4.07 9.03
CA PRO A 284 0.30 3.42 8.47
C PRO A 284 -0.91 3.44 9.42
N ASP A 285 -2.03 2.89 8.93
CA ASP A 285 -3.21 2.49 9.72
C ASP A 285 -3.84 3.67 10.52
N GLY A 286 -3.90 4.87 9.92
CA GLY A 286 -4.47 6.07 10.54
C GLY A 286 -3.44 6.99 11.20
N GLY A 287 -2.15 6.77 10.92
CA GLY A 287 -1.09 7.68 11.34
C GLY A 287 -1.32 9.10 10.83
N HIS A 288 -0.93 10.09 11.63
CA HIS A 288 -1.02 11.50 11.26
C HIS A 288 0.28 12.21 11.59
N LEU A 289 0.61 13.20 10.76
CA LEU A 289 1.77 14.05 10.94
C LEU A 289 1.36 15.52 10.86
N GLU A 290 1.83 16.30 11.83
CA GLU A 290 1.66 17.75 11.84
C GLU A 290 2.77 18.43 11.03
N VAL A 291 2.39 19.33 10.14
CA VAL A 291 3.26 20.24 9.42
C VAL A 291 2.96 21.66 9.91
N GLU A 292 3.92 22.23 10.62
CA GLU A 292 3.90 23.61 11.07
C GLU A 292 4.10 24.55 9.88
N VAL A 293 3.16 25.48 9.71
CA VAL A 293 3.14 26.51 8.69
C VAL A 293 3.28 27.88 9.35
N LYS A 294 4.40 28.53 9.10
CA LYS A 294 4.72 29.88 9.60
C LYS A 294 4.60 30.91 8.49
N LEU A 295 3.71 31.87 8.66
CA LEU A 295 3.55 33.05 7.81
C LEU A 295 4.47 34.17 8.30
N ARG A 296 5.34 34.66 7.41
CA ARG A 296 6.22 35.83 7.64
C ARG A 296 5.48 37.12 7.30
N VAL A 297 4.95 37.76 8.34
CA VAL A 297 4.10 38.96 8.18
C VAL A 297 4.91 40.16 7.69
N ASP A 298 6.19 40.23 8.07
CA ASP A 298 7.14 41.25 7.61
C ASP A 298 7.42 41.22 6.10
N LYS A 299 7.08 40.11 5.42
CA LYS A 299 7.25 39.92 3.98
C LYS A 299 5.97 40.13 3.17
N LEU A 300 4.83 40.39 3.83
CA LEU A 300 3.58 40.72 3.16
C LEU A 300 3.63 42.13 2.59
N ASN A 301 3.46 42.24 1.28
CA ASN A 301 3.23 43.49 0.55
C ASN A 301 1.91 43.37 -0.25
N ASP A 302 1.40 44.49 -0.75
CA ASP A 302 0.10 44.54 -1.45
C ASP A 302 0.08 43.63 -2.70
N ASP A 303 1.22 43.53 -3.40
CA ASP A 303 1.38 42.65 -4.57
C ASP A 303 1.27 41.16 -4.21
N ASN A 304 1.94 40.72 -3.13
CA ASN A 304 1.87 39.32 -2.70
C ASN A 304 0.57 38.96 -1.97
N ARG A 305 -0.21 39.95 -1.50
CA ARG A 305 -1.55 39.74 -0.92
C ARG A 305 -2.62 39.46 -1.98
N ALA A 306 -2.44 39.97 -3.21
CA ALA A 306 -3.44 39.87 -4.27
C ALA A 306 -3.45 38.50 -4.98
N GLU A 307 -2.32 37.80 -4.98
CA GLU A 307 -2.16 36.51 -5.66
C GLU A 307 -2.49 35.32 -4.73
N PRO A 308 -3.01 34.20 -5.29
CA PRO A 308 -3.39 33.04 -4.49
C PRO A 308 -2.17 32.40 -3.82
N ILE A 309 -2.29 32.11 -2.52
CA ILE A 309 -1.28 31.39 -1.74
C ILE A 309 -1.79 29.98 -1.49
N TYR A 310 -0.98 28.98 -1.79
CA TYR A 310 -1.33 27.58 -1.53
C TYR A 310 -0.13 26.76 -1.07
N ILE A 311 -0.45 25.68 -0.36
CA ILE A 311 0.48 24.64 0.06
C ILE A 311 0.09 23.38 -0.71
N THR A 312 1.05 22.77 -1.38
CA THR A 312 0.87 21.51 -2.09
C THR A 312 1.49 20.41 -1.24
N VAL A 313 0.68 19.48 -0.77
CA VAL A 313 1.14 18.25 -0.14
C VAL A 313 1.10 17.17 -1.21
N SER A 314 2.24 16.53 -1.44
CA SER A 314 2.39 15.42 -2.37
C SER A 314 2.64 14.14 -1.58
N MET A 315 1.90 13.09 -1.91
CA MET A 315 2.09 11.76 -1.37
C MET A 315 1.89 10.80 -2.54
N GLU A 316 2.92 10.00 -2.83
CA GLU A 316 2.97 9.18 -4.06
C GLU A 316 2.87 10.05 -5.34
N ASP A 317 1.99 9.69 -6.28
CA ASP A 317 1.70 10.43 -7.51
C ASP A 317 0.48 11.37 -7.35
N GLU A 318 -0.10 11.45 -6.14
CA GLU A 318 -1.24 12.31 -5.83
C GLU A 318 -0.78 13.59 -5.13
N HIS A 319 -1.52 14.68 -5.33
CA HIS A 319 -1.28 15.94 -4.65
C HIS A 319 -2.58 16.57 -4.15
N ILE A 320 -2.53 17.11 -2.94
CA ILE A 320 -3.62 17.88 -2.33
C ILE A 320 -3.15 19.31 -2.15
N THR A 321 -3.89 20.23 -2.75
CA THR A 321 -3.63 21.67 -2.65
C THR A 321 -4.47 22.28 -1.54
N VAL A 322 -3.81 22.82 -0.51
CA VAL A 322 -4.42 23.53 0.60
C VAL A 322 -4.33 25.03 0.35
N PRO A 323 -5.44 25.73 0.04
CA PRO A 323 -5.45 27.17 -0.10
C PRO A 323 -5.20 27.85 1.26
N VAL A 324 -4.42 28.93 1.24
CA VAL A 324 -4.11 29.76 2.40
C VAL A 324 -4.85 31.10 2.26
N LYS A 325 -5.68 31.43 3.24
CA LYS A 325 -6.46 32.66 3.30
C LYS A 325 -5.93 33.58 4.39
N LEU A 326 -5.82 34.86 4.08
CA LEU A 326 -5.40 35.90 5.01
C LEU A 326 -6.63 36.75 5.36
N SER A 327 -6.94 36.85 6.64
CA SER A 327 -8.02 37.72 7.14
C SER A 327 -7.42 38.80 8.04
N ASP A 328 -7.72 40.06 7.71
CA ASP A 328 -7.43 41.21 8.56
C ASP A 328 -8.70 41.51 9.37
N GLU A 329 -8.66 41.38 10.69
CA GLU A 329 -9.75 41.91 11.54
C GLU A 329 -9.62 43.44 11.56
N ALA A 330 -10.10 44.07 10.48
CA ALA A 330 -10.43 45.49 10.52
C ALA A 330 -11.72 45.66 11.35
N ARG A 331 -11.63 46.53 12.36
CA ARG A 331 -12.66 46.88 13.34
C ARG A 331 -14.06 46.99 12.72
N PRO A 332 -15.15 46.55 13.40
CA PRO A 332 -16.49 46.96 13.02
C PRO A 332 -16.57 48.50 13.06
N GLN A 333 -17.13 49.08 11.99
CA GLN A 333 -17.45 50.51 11.90
C GLN A 333 -18.50 50.91 12.94
#